data_AF-A0A813HGV2-F1
#
_entry.id   AF-A0A813HGV2-F1
#
_cell.length_a   1.000
_cell.length_b   1.000
_cell.length_c   1.000
_cell.angle_alpha   90.00
_cell.angle_beta   90.00
_cell.angle_gamma   90.00
#
_symmetry.space_group_name_H-M   'P 1'
#
loop_
_entity.id
_entity.type
_entity.pdbx_description
1 polymer ?
#
loop_
_entity_poly.entity_id
_entity_poly.type
_entity_poly.pdbx_seq_one_letter_code
_entity_poly.pdbx_strand_id
1 'polypeptide(L)'
;MAASKVIANIPLLLGHNESYLPPIRGGSHALQLLAGPATMITVLGLQMLKKQLTGMHKSELWNHIWKFISKAEARDKLGRIVQYFCRFLQGALVHAPSSPLAPYKTVIAEVQTTLAWARRTNRWGKAMPHLPVLGQAVNSGDVLEAAQRAILITFLIQDHIYWLLKVGILKFESYSAVQWHRRNLRFITLSHVLNFSLCVRDVMRIKEKQQLKDPKYSGTKEAEESAEKSIYDNKRMMFRYVLTFAQMLHVSQVKQMDDWYVGLMGVVSSYIDVSKQW
;
A
#
# COMPACT_ATOMS: atom_id res chain seq x y z
N MET A 1 -43.42 -20.51 29.24
CA MET A 1 -41.99 -20.80 29.46
C MET A 1 -41.29 -20.98 28.10
N ALA A 2 -41.20 -19.92 27.28
CA ALA A 2 -40.64 -19.98 25.92
C ALA A 2 -40.25 -18.60 25.37
N ALA A 3 -39.44 -17.80 26.11
CA ALA A 3 -39.02 -16.47 25.66
C ALA A 3 -37.60 -16.09 26.11
N SER A 4 -36.66 -17.05 26.17
CA SER A 4 -35.31 -16.79 26.73
C SER A 4 -34.15 -17.38 25.89
N LYS A 5 -34.31 -17.57 24.57
CA LYS A 5 -33.24 -18.14 23.72
C LYS A 5 -32.87 -17.35 22.46
N VAL A 6 -33.36 -16.12 22.27
CA VAL A 6 -33.11 -15.38 21.00
C VAL A 6 -31.97 -14.36 21.09
N ILE A 7 -31.44 -14.04 22.28
CA ILE A 7 -30.47 -12.92 22.42
C ILE A 7 -29.01 -13.33 22.07
N ALA A 8 -28.69 -14.63 21.98
CA ALA A 8 -27.30 -15.09 21.87
C ALA A 8 -26.69 -15.05 20.44
N ASN A 9 -27.45 -14.70 19.40
CA ASN A 9 -26.98 -14.78 18.00
C ASN A 9 -26.96 -13.44 17.26
N ILE A 10 -27.07 -12.31 17.96
CA ILE A 10 -26.96 -10.99 17.32
C ILE A 10 -25.47 -10.64 17.22
N PRO A 11 -24.87 -10.56 16.02
CA PRO A 11 -23.51 -10.08 15.87
C PRO A 11 -23.41 -8.67 16.47
N LEU A 12 -22.50 -8.49 17.43
CA LEU A 12 -22.32 -7.23 18.17
C LEU A 12 -21.95 -6.04 17.26
N LEU A 13 -21.52 -6.33 16.03
CA LEU A 13 -21.12 -5.37 15.01
C LEU A 13 -21.66 -5.87 13.66
N LEU A 14 -22.81 -5.34 13.22
CA LEU A 14 -23.17 -5.28 11.81
C LEU A 14 -22.51 -4.03 11.22
N GLY A 15 -22.03 -4.14 9.97
CA GLY A 15 -21.20 -3.16 9.30
C GLY A 15 -21.75 -1.72 9.31
N HIS A 16 -20.88 -0.79 8.90
CA HIS A 16 -20.87 0.68 9.04
C HIS A 16 -22.21 1.48 9.03
N ASN A 17 -23.36 0.91 8.65
CA ASN A 17 -24.65 1.58 8.60
C ASN A 17 -25.71 1.10 9.60
N GLU A 18 -25.52 0.00 10.36
CA GLU A 18 -26.62 -0.53 11.19
C GLU A 18 -26.17 -1.04 12.57
N SER A 19 -25.78 -0.13 13.47
CA SER A 19 -25.78 -0.41 14.92
C SER A 19 -27.13 0.03 15.52
N TYR A 20 -27.99 -0.94 15.84
CA TYR A 20 -29.40 -0.75 16.27
C TYR A 20 -29.59 -0.23 17.72
N LEU A 21 -28.52 0.22 18.40
CA LEU A 21 -28.58 0.67 19.80
C LEU A 21 -28.23 2.17 19.91
N PRO A 22 -29.22 3.08 20.08
CA PRO A 22 -29.01 4.53 20.14
C PRO A 22 -27.98 5.02 21.18
N PRO A 23 -27.88 4.44 22.40
CA PRO A 23 -26.87 4.88 23.38
C PRO A 23 -25.45 4.48 22.99
N ILE A 24 -25.28 3.29 22.39
CA ILE A 24 -23.99 2.79 21.91
C ILE A 24 -23.55 3.61 20.69
N ARG A 25 -24.49 4.03 19.83
CA ARG A 25 -24.24 4.94 18.72
C ARG A 25 -23.76 6.31 19.19
N GLY A 26 -24.39 6.87 20.23
CA GLY A 26 -23.93 8.12 20.86
C GLY A 26 -22.54 8.01 21.46
N GLY A 27 -22.28 6.94 22.23
CA GLY A 27 -20.98 6.66 22.82
C GLY A 27 -19.88 6.40 21.79
N SER A 28 -20.16 5.63 20.73
CA SER A 28 -19.19 5.33 19.67
C SER A 28 -18.89 6.55 18.82
N HIS A 29 -19.88 7.41 18.53
CA HIS A 29 -19.64 8.67 17.80
C HIS A 29 -18.83 9.65 18.64
N ALA A 30 -19.15 9.80 19.93
CA ALA A 30 -18.35 10.61 20.85
C ALA A 30 -16.92 10.07 20.93
N LEU A 31 -16.73 8.75 21.05
CA LEU A 31 -15.41 8.13 21.07
C LEU A 31 -14.65 8.36 19.75
N GLN A 32 -15.30 8.26 18.59
CA GLN A 32 -14.68 8.53 17.29
C GLN A 32 -14.29 10.01 17.12
N LEU A 33 -15.15 10.93 17.56
CA LEU A 33 -14.90 12.38 17.55
C LEU A 33 -13.77 12.77 18.50
N LEU A 34 -13.70 12.13 19.67
CA LEU A 34 -12.73 12.43 20.71
C LEU A 34 -11.42 11.67 20.54
N ALA A 35 -11.40 10.51 19.88
CA ALA A 35 -10.20 9.69 19.72
C ALA A 35 -9.09 10.42 18.97
N GLY A 36 -9.42 11.17 17.91
CA GLY A 36 -8.43 11.97 17.16
C GLY A 36 -7.77 13.05 18.04
N PRO A 37 -8.55 13.98 18.62
CA PRO A 37 -8.05 14.97 19.56
C PRO A 37 -7.35 14.38 20.78
N ALA A 38 -7.90 13.34 21.42
CA ALA A 38 -7.32 12.70 22.59
C ALA A 38 -5.99 12.01 22.29
N THR A 39 -5.87 11.35 21.13
CA THR A 39 -4.60 10.77 20.67
C THR A 39 -3.57 11.88 20.44
N MET A 40 -3.96 12.98 19.81
CA MET A 40 -3.07 14.12 19.58
C MET A 40 -2.60 14.75 20.90
N ILE A 41 -3.52 14.99 21.85
CA ILE A 41 -3.20 15.52 23.18
C ILE A 41 -2.28 14.58 23.94
N THR A 42 -2.54 13.26 23.89
CA THR A 42 -1.68 12.26 24.54
C THR A 42 -0.28 12.27 23.97
N VAL A 43 -0.17 12.31 22.63
CA VAL A 43 1.11 12.36 21.94
C VAL A 43 1.87 13.65 22.27
N LEU A 44 1.20 14.81 22.25
CA LEU A 44 1.78 16.09 22.64
C LEU A 44 2.21 16.10 24.12
N GLY A 45 1.39 15.52 25.01
CA GLY A 45 1.68 15.39 26.43
C GLY A 45 2.92 14.53 26.68
N LEU A 46 3.04 13.39 26.01
CA LEU A 46 4.24 12.53 26.07
C LEU A 46 5.49 13.26 25.55
N GLN A 47 5.37 14.10 24.51
CA GLN A 47 6.48 14.92 24.05
C GLN A 47 6.89 16.00 25.05
N MET A 48 5.92 16.66 25.68
CA MET A 48 6.19 17.66 26.72
C MET A 48 6.84 17.03 27.95
N LEU A 49 6.35 15.87 28.39
CA LEU A 49 6.93 15.11 29.50
C LEU A 49 8.37 14.69 29.19
N LYS A 50 8.63 14.20 27.97
CA LYS A 50 9.98 13.87 27.52
C LYS A 50 10.92 15.08 27.52
N LYS A 51 10.44 16.24 27.07
CA LYS A 51 11.20 17.49 27.09
C LYS A 51 11.59 17.86 28.52
N GLN A 52 10.67 17.74 29.47
CA GLN A 52 10.94 18.01 30.89
C GLN A 52 11.96 17.02 31.49
N LEU A 53 11.87 15.73 31.14
CA LEU A 53 12.75 14.70 31.70
C LEU A 53 14.17 14.70 31.10
N THR A 54 14.32 15.03 29.83
CA THR A 54 15.59 14.85 29.10
C THR A 54 16.25 16.16 28.68
N GLY A 55 15.58 17.31 28.83
CA GLY A 55 16.05 18.60 28.33
C GLY A 55 16.10 18.72 26.79
N MET A 56 15.93 17.61 26.07
CA MET A 56 15.98 17.54 24.61
C MET A 56 14.57 17.53 24.02
N HIS A 57 14.32 18.45 23.08
CA HIS A 57 13.03 18.54 22.39
C HIS A 57 12.84 17.46 21.31
N LYS A 58 13.93 16.81 20.87
CA LYS A 58 13.98 15.93 19.71
C LYS A 58 14.60 14.60 20.10
N SER A 59 13.86 13.51 19.98
CA SER A 59 14.49 12.20 19.75
C SER A 59 14.43 11.84 18.29
N GLU A 60 15.46 11.17 17.79
CA GLU A 60 15.46 10.62 16.44
C GLU A 60 14.20 9.81 16.16
N LEU A 61 13.78 8.92 17.08
CA LEU A 61 12.55 8.15 16.96
C LEU A 61 11.32 9.02 16.68
N TRP A 62 11.19 10.15 17.39
CA TRP A 62 10.10 11.10 17.16
C TRP A 62 10.19 11.76 15.79
N ASN A 63 11.38 12.17 15.34
CA ASN A 63 11.57 12.73 14.01
C ASN A 63 11.23 11.70 12.92
N HIS A 64 11.58 10.43 13.12
CA HIS A 64 11.20 9.34 12.23
C HIS A 64 9.69 9.14 12.19
N ILE A 65 9.03 9.06 13.37
CA ILE A 65 7.57 8.95 13.48
C ILE A 65 6.88 10.16 12.84
N TRP A 66 7.36 11.37 13.08
CA TRP A 66 6.77 12.60 12.53
C TRP A 66 6.92 12.67 11.00
N LYS A 67 8.12 12.43 10.47
CA LYS A 67 8.35 12.33 9.01
C LYS A 67 7.48 11.25 8.37
N PHE A 68 7.26 10.15 9.09
CA PHE A 68 6.42 9.05 8.65
C PHE A 68 4.93 9.43 8.63
N ILE A 69 4.42 10.04 9.70
CA ILE A 69 3.03 10.48 9.79
C ILE A 69 2.74 11.62 8.81
N SER A 70 3.70 12.52 8.54
CA SER A 70 3.49 13.68 7.66
C SER A 70 3.45 13.33 6.18
N LYS A 71 4.20 12.30 5.73
CA LYS A 71 4.20 11.86 4.33
C LYS A 71 2.98 11.00 3.99
N ALA A 72 2.09 11.52 3.15
CA ALA A 72 0.93 10.77 2.64
C ALA A 72 1.32 9.44 1.96
N GLU A 73 2.48 9.41 1.30
CA GLU A 73 3.00 8.19 0.69
C GLU A 73 3.34 7.11 1.74
N ALA A 74 4.01 7.48 2.84
CA ALA A 74 4.35 6.55 3.91
C ALA A 74 3.09 5.94 4.54
N ARG A 75 2.04 6.75 4.75
CA ARG A 75 0.73 6.28 5.23
C ARG A 75 0.06 5.30 4.27
N ASP A 76 0.09 5.56 2.96
CA ASP A 76 -0.43 4.62 1.93
C ASP A 76 0.32 3.28 1.95
N LYS A 77 1.64 3.31 2.10
CA LYS A 77 2.46 2.09 2.17
C LYS A 77 2.25 1.30 3.46
N LEU A 78 2.11 1.96 4.61
CA LEU A 78 1.76 1.28 5.86
C LEU A 78 0.36 0.66 5.79
N GLY A 79 -0.62 1.40 5.27
CA GLY A 79 -1.96 0.87 5.03
C GLY A 79 -1.90 -0.37 4.13
N ARG A 80 -0.97 -0.42 3.17
CA ARG A 80 -0.74 -1.60 2.32
C ARG A 80 -0.24 -2.79 3.14
N ILE A 81 0.72 -2.60 4.04
CA ILE A 81 1.23 -3.66 4.92
C ILE A 81 0.08 -4.27 5.73
N VAL A 82 -0.69 -3.42 6.43
CA VAL A 82 -1.80 -3.89 7.26
C VAL A 82 -2.87 -4.58 6.41
N GLN A 83 -3.22 -4.02 5.25
CA GLN A 83 -4.15 -4.65 4.32
C GLN A 83 -3.72 -6.06 3.91
N TYR A 84 -2.46 -6.26 3.51
CA TYR A 84 -1.99 -7.57 3.10
C TYR A 84 -1.77 -8.52 4.28
N PHE A 85 -1.47 -8.01 5.46
CA PHE A 85 -1.46 -8.79 6.68
C PHE A 85 -2.86 -9.32 7.02
N CYS A 86 -3.91 -8.48 6.88
CA CYS A 86 -5.29 -8.94 7.00
C CYS A 86 -5.64 -10.00 5.94
N ARG A 87 -5.11 -9.90 4.70
CA ARG A 87 -5.27 -10.94 3.68
C ARG A 87 -4.59 -12.24 4.08
N PHE A 88 -3.39 -12.14 4.65
CA PHE A 88 -2.67 -13.29 5.18
C PHE A 88 -3.49 -14.01 6.26
N LEU A 89 -3.99 -13.26 7.25
CA LEU A 89 -4.82 -13.80 8.32
C LEU A 89 -6.10 -14.45 7.80
N GLN A 90 -6.77 -13.85 6.81
CA GLN A 90 -7.95 -14.45 6.19
C GLN A 90 -7.62 -15.80 5.54
N GLY A 91 -6.52 -15.89 4.80
CA GLY A 91 -6.05 -17.15 4.23
C GLY A 91 -5.69 -18.17 5.30
N ALA A 92 -4.97 -17.77 6.35
CA ALA A 92 -4.59 -18.65 7.45
C ALA A 92 -5.82 -19.21 8.19
N LEU A 93 -6.88 -18.40 8.39
CA LEU A 93 -8.13 -18.82 9.02
C LEU A 93 -8.94 -19.81 8.18
N VAL A 94 -8.72 -19.86 6.87
CA VAL A 94 -9.31 -20.92 6.02
C VAL A 94 -8.66 -22.27 6.33
N HIS A 95 -7.34 -22.29 6.59
CA HIS A 95 -6.61 -23.50 6.93
C HIS A 95 -6.64 -23.87 8.42
N ALA A 96 -6.98 -22.92 9.30
CA ALA A 96 -7.09 -23.12 10.74
C ALA A 96 -8.43 -22.58 11.30
N PRO A 97 -9.57 -23.21 10.95
CA PRO A 97 -10.91 -22.72 11.31
C PRO A 97 -11.20 -22.79 12.82
N SER A 98 -10.50 -23.63 13.56
CA SER A 98 -10.59 -23.75 15.03
C SER A 98 -9.73 -22.74 15.79
N SER A 99 -9.06 -21.82 15.09
CA SER A 99 -8.24 -20.78 15.71
C SER A 99 -9.07 -19.86 16.62
N PRO A 100 -8.51 -19.37 17.75
CA PRO A 100 -9.13 -18.32 18.57
C PRO A 100 -9.46 -17.04 17.78
N LEU A 101 -8.84 -16.85 16.62
CA LEU A 101 -9.06 -15.71 15.74
C LEU A 101 -10.28 -15.87 14.80
N ALA A 102 -10.90 -17.05 14.73
CA ALA A 102 -12.03 -17.31 13.83
C ALA A 102 -13.23 -16.36 14.01
N PRO A 103 -13.63 -15.95 15.24
CA PRO A 103 -14.70 -14.97 15.45
C PRO A 103 -14.42 -13.59 14.83
N TYR A 104 -13.15 -13.25 14.61
CA TYR A 104 -12.74 -11.95 14.06
C TYR A 104 -12.59 -11.95 12.53
N LYS A 105 -12.91 -13.06 11.84
CA LYS A 105 -12.73 -13.19 10.39
C LYS A 105 -13.41 -12.06 9.59
N THR A 106 -14.64 -11.70 9.96
CA THR A 106 -15.40 -10.60 9.33
C THR A 106 -14.74 -9.25 9.56
N VAL A 107 -14.33 -8.95 10.80
CA VAL A 107 -13.64 -7.70 11.15
C VAL A 107 -12.32 -7.57 10.39
N ILE A 108 -11.55 -8.65 10.27
CA ILE A 108 -10.29 -8.66 9.51
C ILE A 108 -10.55 -8.34 8.03
N ALA A 109 -11.61 -8.90 7.43
CA ALA A 109 -11.99 -8.62 6.06
C ALA A 109 -12.45 -7.16 5.86
N GLU A 110 -13.19 -6.61 6.82
CA GLU A 110 -13.60 -5.20 6.82
C GLU A 110 -12.41 -4.25 6.91
N VAL A 111 -11.44 -4.52 7.79
CA VAL A 111 -10.20 -3.73 7.88
C VAL A 111 -9.42 -3.79 6.57
N GLN A 112 -9.27 -4.99 5.97
CA GLN A 112 -8.62 -5.14 4.67
C GLN A 112 -9.29 -4.27 3.60
N THR A 113 -10.62 -4.38 3.47
CA THR A 113 -11.36 -3.69 2.41
C THR A 113 -11.34 -2.17 2.62
N THR A 114 -11.53 -1.71 3.87
CA THR A 114 -11.49 -0.28 4.23
C THR A 114 -10.13 0.33 3.91
N LEU A 115 -9.03 -0.33 4.29
CA LEU A 115 -7.69 0.12 3.94
C LEU A 115 -7.45 0.11 2.44
N ALA A 116 -7.93 -0.91 1.71
CA ALA A 116 -7.82 -0.94 0.26
C ALA A 116 -8.50 0.27 -0.40
N TRP A 117 -9.64 0.72 0.13
CA TRP A 117 -10.36 1.90 -0.36
C TRP A 117 -9.66 3.21 0.00
N ALA A 118 -9.29 3.39 1.26
CA ALA A 118 -8.56 4.58 1.72
C ALA A 118 -7.23 4.79 0.96
N ARG A 119 -6.59 3.70 0.54
CA ARG A 119 -5.38 3.78 -0.28
C ARG A 119 -5.64 4.24 -1.70
N ARG A 120 -6.78 3.90 -2.32
CA ARG A 120 -7.12 4.39 -3.66
C ARG A 120 -7.33 5.90 -3.66
N THR A 121 -7.94 6.45 -2.60
CA THR A 121 -8.10 7.91 -2.47
C THR A 121 -6.74 8.61 -2.30
N ASN A 122 -5.77 7.99 -1.63
CA ASN A 122 -4.40 8.50 -1.54
C ASN A 122 -3.61 8.44 -2.86
N ARG A 123 -4.15 7.87 -3.95
CA ARG A 123 -3.47 7.83 -5.26
C ARG A 123 -3.86 8.98 -6.19
N TRP A 124 -4.88 9.77 -5.84
CA TRP A 124 -5.26 10.93 -6.65
C TRP A 124 -4.07 11.87 -6.82
N GLY A 125 -3.85 12.32 -8.06
CA GLY A 125 -2.70 13.15 -8.42
C GLY A 125 -1.38 12.41 -8.60
N LYS A 126 -1.25 11.12 -8.26
CA LYS A 126 0.01 10.35 -8.45
C LYS A 126 0.43 10.21 -9.92
N ALA A 127 -0.48 10.44 -10.86
CA ALA A 127 -0.14 10.43 -12.28
C ALA A 127 0.64 11.69 -12.70
N MET A 128 0.45 12.82 -12.02
CA MET A 128 0.99 14.11 -12.45
C MET A 128 2.53 14.15 -12.51
N PRO A 129 3.27 13.64 -11.52
CA PRO A 129 4.73 13.63 -11.58
C PRO A 129 5.31 12.76 -12.70
N HIS A 130 4.52 11.83 -13.26
CA HIS A 130 4.97 10.95 -14.34
C HIS A 130 4.83 11.58 -15.73
N LEU A 131 3.98 12.60 -15.89
CA LEU A 131 3.78 13.29 -17.17
C LEU A 131 5.06 13.95 -17.71
N PRO A 132 5.82 14.77 -16.94
CA PRO A 132 7.04 15.37 -17.47
C PRO A 132 8.12 14.31 -17.77
N VAL A 133 8.22 13.26 -16.96
CA VAL A 133 9.17 12.14 -17.18
C VAL A 133 8.82 11.38 -18.46
N LEU A 134 7.52 11.15 -18.73
CA LEU A 134 7.06 10.58 -19.99
C LEU A 134 7.46 11.48 -21.17
N GLY A 135 7.20 12.79 -21.08
CA GLY A 135 7.57 13.74 -22.15
C GLY A 135 9.07 13.75 -22.42
N GLN A 136 9.90 13.71 -21.38
CA GLN A 136 11.35 13.61 -21.51
C GLN A 136 11.78 12.28 -22.13
N ALA A 137 11.20 11.16 -21.69
CA ALA A 137 11.51 9.84 -22.23
C ALA A 137 11.20 9.77 -23.73
N VAL A 138 10.03 10.27 -24.14
CA VAL A 138 9.62 10.35 -25.55
C VAL A 138 10.59 11.22 -26.35
N ASN A 139 10.94 12.41 -25.85
CA ASN A 139 11.88 13.31 -26.53
C ASN A 139 13.29 12.73 -26.66
N SER A 140 13.74 11.97 -25.66
CA SER A 140 15.05 11.29 -25.67
C SER A 140 15.07 9.98 -26.47
N GLY A 141 13.92 9.51 -26.98
CA GLY A 141 13.80 8.21 -27.64
C GLY A 141 13.92 7.00 -26.71
N ASP A 142 13.82 7.19 -25.39
CA ASP A 142 13.83 6.07 -24.42
C ASP A 142 12.45 5.38 -24.39
N VAL A 143 12.27 4.46 -25.35
CA VAL A 143 11.01 3.71 -25.55
C VAL A 143 10.60 2.94 -24.30
N LEU A 144 11.56 2.35 -23.56
CA LEU A 144 11.26 1.53 -22.38
C LEU A 144 10.72 2.39 -21.22
N GLU A 145 11.38 3.52 -20.94
CA GLU A 145 10.92 4.48 -19.92
C GLU A 145 9.57 5.09 -20.33
N ALA A 146 9.43 5.50 -21.59
CA ALA A 146 8.18 6.06 -22.10
C ALA A 146 7.01 5.06 -21.97
N ALA A 147 7.21 3.81 -22.39
CA ALA A 147 6.19 2.77 -22.28
C ALA A 147 5.80 2.51 -20.81
N GLN A 148 6.79 2.42 -19.91
CA GLN A 148 6.54 2.21 -18.49
C GLN A 148 5.71 3.35 -17.89
N ARG A 149 6.08 4.61 -18.16
CA ARG A 149 5.39 5.79 -17.63
C ARG A 149 3.98 5.93 -18.20
N ALA A 150 3.81 5.72 -19.51
CA ALA A 150 2.50 5.74 -20.16
C ALA A 150 1.55 4.71 -19.53
N ILE A 151 2.00 3.45 -19.40
CA ILE A 151 1.21 2.38 -18.79
C ILE A 151 0.86 2.69 -17.33
N LEU A 152 1.80 3.24 -16.55
CA LEU A 152 1.55 3.60 -15.17
C LEU A 152 0.51 4.73 -15.04
N ILE A 153 0.61 5.76 -15.88
CA ILE A 153 -0.36 6.87 -15.92
C ILE A 153 -1.74 6.34 -16.30
N THR A 154 -1.84 5.53 -17.35
CA THR A 154 -3.10 4.91 -17.77
C THR A 154 -3.70 4.05 -16.66
N PHE A 155 -2.89 3.26 -15.95
CA PHE A 155 -3.35 2.47 -14.80
C PHE A 155 -3.95 3.37 -13.69
N LEU A 156 -3.26 4.45 -13.33
CA LEU A 156 -3.71 5.36 -12.27
C LEU A 156 -5.04 6.03 -12.65
N ILE A 157 -5.18 6.48 -13.90
CA ILE A 157 -6.43 7.02 -14.43
C ILE A 157 -7.54 5.96 -14.39
N GLN A 158 -7.26 4.73 -14.83
CA GLN A 158 -8.23 3.64 -14.77
C GLN A 158 -8.64 3.25 -13.34
N ASP A 159 -7.73 3.38 -12.36
CA ASP A 159 -8.02 3.16 -10.93
C ASP A 159 -8.96 4.24 -10.38
N HIS A 160 -8.82 5.49 -10.85
CA HIS A 160 -9.76 6.58 -10.52
C HIS A 160 -11.14 6.35 -11.14
N ILE A 161 -11.20 5.94 -12.41
CA ILE A 161 -12.47 5.57 -13.06
C ILE A 161 -13.15 4.44 -12.29
N TYR A 162 -12.40 3.40 -11.90
CA TYR A 162 -12.95 2.33 -11.08
C TYR A 162 -13.51 2.83 -9.75
N TRP A 163 -12.77 3.71 -9.07
CA TRP A 163 -13.23 4.29 -7.81
C TRP A 163 -14.53 5.08 -8.02
N LEU A 164 -14.61 5.92 -9.06
CA LEU A 164 -15.80 6.69 -9.43
C LEU A 164 -17.01 5.79 -9.76
N LEU A 165 -16.78 4.67 -10.46
CA LEU A 165 -17.82 3.65 -10.70
C LEU A 165 -18.31 3.03 -9.40
N LYS A 166 -17.39 2.76 -8.45
CA LYS A 166 -17.75 2.09 -7.20
C LYS A 166 -18.56 3.00 -6.27
N VAL A 167 -18.24 4.28 -6.21
CA VAL A 167 -19.02 5.26 -5.41
C VAL A 167 -20.32 5.69 -6.09
N GLY A 168 -20.57 5.22 -7.32
CA GLY A 168 -21.82 5.48 -8.05
C GLY A 168 -21.89 6.82 -8.77
N ILE A 169 -20.77 7.56 -8.84
CA ILE A 169 -20.68 8.81 -9.63
C ILE A 169 -20.71 8.49 -11.12
N LEU A 170 -20.01 7.44 -11.55
CA LEU A 170 -20.06 6.93 -12.92
C LEU A 170 -20.91 5.65 -12.96
N LYS A 171 -21.60 5.44 -14.09
CA LYS A 171 -22.32 4.19 -14.38
C LYS A 171 -22.00 3.80 -15.82
N PHE A 172 -21.58 2.56 -16.03
CA PHE A 172 -21.37 1.99 -17.36
C PHE A 172 -22.43 0.94 -17.62
N GLU A 173 -23.06 0.99 -18.79
CA GLU A 173 -24.10 0.03 -19.19
C GLU A 173 -23.48 -1.31 -19.59
N SER A 174 -22.33 -1.29 -20.28
CA SER A 174 -21.71 -2.49 -20.85
C SER A 174 -20.72 -3.21 -19.93
N TYR A 175 -20.30 -2.59 -18.81
CA TYR A 175 -19.25 -3.14 -17.95
C TYR A 175 -19.56 -2.98 -16.47
N SER A 176 -19.47 -4.08 -15.72
CA SER A 176 -19.48 -4.01 -14.26
C SER A 176 -18.18 -3.40 -13.72
N ALA A 177 -18.27 -2.73 -12.57
CA ALA A 177 -17.10 -2.21 -11.87
C ALA A 177 -16.06 -3.31 -11.59
N VAL A 178 -16.51 -4.54 -11.30
CA VAL A 178 -15.62 -5.69 -11.03
C VAL A 178 -14.84 -6.09 -12.28
N GLN A 179 -15.49 -6.19 -13.44
CA GLN A 179 -14.82 -6.49 -14.71
C GLN A 179 -13.80 -5.40 -15.06
N TRP A 180 -14.18 -4.12 -14.88
CA TRP A 180 -13.26 -3.01 -15.09
C TRP A 180 -12.03 -3.10 -14.18
N HIS A 181 -12.24 -3.41 -12.89
CA HIS A 181 -11.13 -3.59 -11.94
C HIS A 181 -10.18 -4.70 -12.37
N ARG A 182 -10.70 -5.87 -12.74
CA ARG A 182 -9.87 -7.01 -13.17
C ARG A 182 -9.06 -6.68 -14.41
N ARG A 183 -9.65 -5.98 -15.38
CA ARG A 183 -8.93 -5.51 -16.57
C ARG A 183 -7.79 -4.57 -16.20
N ASN A 184 -8.05 -3.59 -15.34
CA ASN A 184 -7.03 -2.66 -14.86
C ASN A 184 -5.89 -3.38 -14.12
N LEU A 185 -6.20 -4.42 -13.35
CA LEU A 185 -5.21 -5.25 -12.65
C LEU A 185 -4.33 -6.09 -13.61
N ARG A 186 -4.86 -6.52 -14.75
CA ARG A 186 -4.04 -7.15 -15.79
C ARG A 186 -3.09 -6.12 -16.42
N PHE A 187 -3.56 -4.90 -16.59
CA PHE A 187 -2.76 -3.82 -17.16
C PHE A 187 -1.59 -3.40 -16.25
N ILE A 188 -1.77 -3.28 -14.93
CA ILE A 188 -0.67 -3.00 -14.00
C ILE A 188 0.35 -4.14 -13.92
N THR A 189 -0.05 -5.37 -14.23
CA THR A 189 0.86 -6.52 -14.31
C THR A 189 1.94 -6.26 -15.38
N LEU A 190 1.56 -5.69 -16.53
CA LEU A 190 2.51 -5.25 -17.56
C LEU A 190 3.45 -4.15 -17.04
N SER A 191 2.92 -3.20 -16.27
CA SER A 191 3.76 -2.16 -15.64
C SER A 191 4.82 -2.74 -14.72
N HIS A 192 4.53 -3.82 -13.98
CA HIS A 192 5.51 -4.49 -13.12
C HIS A 192 6.61 -5.17 -13.92
N VAL A 193 6.29 -5.77 -15.08
CA VAL A 193 7.29 -6.33 -15.99
C VAL A 193 8.20 -5.24 -16.53
N LEU A 194 7.64 -4.12 -17.01
CA LEU A 194 8.44 -3.02 -17.55
C LEU A 194 9.35 -2.38 -16.49
N ASN A 195 8.82 -2.17 -15.28
CA ASN A 195 9.65 -1.65 -14.19
C ASN A 195 10.76 -2.63 -13.77
N PHE A 196 10.53 -3.94 -13.81
CA PHE A 196 11.58 -4.92 -13.59
C PHE A 196 12.67 -4.77 -14.65
N SER A 197 12.29 -4.64 -15.93
CA SER A 197 13.23 -4.41 -17.03
C SER A 197 14.02 -3.10 -16.87
N LEU A 198 13.38 -2.02 -16.37
CA LEU A 198 14.08 -0.78 -16.04
C LEU A 198 15.13 -1.00 -14.95
N CYS A 199 14.81 -1.70 -13.85
CA CYS A 199 15.78 -2.01 -12.81
C CYS A 199 16.95 -2.85 -13.33
N VAL A 200 16.69 -3.84 -14.21
CA VAL A 200 17.75 -4.62 -14.86
C VAL A 200 18.66 -3.71 -15.69
N ARG A 201 18.07 -2.86 -16.53
CA ARG A 201 18.79 -1.90 -17.37
C ARG A 201 19.63 -0.94 -16.54
N ASP A 202 19.10 -0.44 -15.43
CA ASP A 202 19.82 0.49 -14.55
C ASP A 202 21.00 -0.20 -13.87
N VAL A 203 20.84 -1.44 -13.41
CA VAL A 203 21.96 -2.23 -12.86
C VAL A 203 23.04 -2.46 -13.91
N MET A 204 22.66 -2.79 -15.15
CA MET A 204 23.62 -2.99 -16.23
C MET A 204 24.37 -1.70 -16.57
N ARG A 205 23.65 -0.57 -16.68
CA ARG A 205 24.24 0.75 -16.95
C ARG A 205 25.20 1.20 -15.85
N ILE A 206 24.86 0.97 -14.57
CA ILE A 206 25.75 1.33 -13.46
C ILE A 206 27.03 0.50 -13.55
N LYS A 207 26.93 -0.82 -13.77
CA LYS A 207 28.11 -1.69 -13.91
C LYS A 207 28.99 -1.32 -15.09
N GLU A 208 28.39 -1.01 -16.24
CA GLU A 208 29.12 -0.55 -17.42
C GLU A 208 29.89 0.75 -17.12
N LYS A 209 29.26 1.72 -16.46
CA LYS A 209 29.91 2.98 -16.07
C LYS A 209 31.03 2.79 -15.04
N GLN A 210 30.89 1.82 -14.13
CA GLN A 210 31.96 1.42 -13.22
C GLN A 210 33.16 0.84 -14.00
N GLN A 211 32.92 -0.01 -15.00
CA GLN A 211 33.97 -0.58 -15.84
C GLN A 211 34.69 0.50 -16.68
N LEU A 212 33.95 1.49 -17.17
CA LEU A 212 34.49 2.63 -17.92
C LEU A 212 35.20 3.67 -17.03
N LYS A 213 35.27 3.45 -15.72
CA LYS A 213 35.86 4.37 -14.73
C LYS A 213 35.26 5.79 -14.80
N ASP A 214 33.94 5.89 -15.05
CA ASP A 214 33.23 7.17 -15.01
C ASP A 214 33.40 7.77 -13.59
N PRO A 215 33.92 9.02 -13.45
CA PRO A 215 34.18 9.65 -12.15
C PRO A 215 32.97 9.67 -11.21
N LYS A 216 31.75 9.60 -11.77
CA LYS A 216 30.51 9.57 -10.99
C LYS A 216 30.24 8.22 -10.32
N TYR A 217 30.79 7.13 -10.85
CA TYR A 217 30.49 5.76 -10.41
C TYR A 217 31.73 4.98 -9.98
N SER A 218 32.93 5.49 -10.24
CA SER A 218 34.21 4.83 -9.97
C SER A 218 35.30 5.85 -9.63
N GLY A 219 36.36 5.40 -8.94
CA GLY A 219 37.60 6.16 -8.75
C GLY A 219 37.72 6.86 -7.40
N THR A 220 36.60 7.05 -6.69
CA THR A 220 36.58 7.41 -5.27
C THR A 220 35.78 6.35 -4.50
N LYS A 221 36.16 6.08 -3.23
CA LYS A 221 35.43 5.13 -2.38
C LYS A 221 33.95 5.48 -2.26
N GLU A 222 33.64 6.77 -2.15
CA GLU A 222 32.27 7.27 -2.04
C GLU A 222 31.44 7.01 -3.30
N ALA A 223 32.03 7.18 -4.50
CA ALA A 223 31.35 6.90 -5.76
C ALA A 223 31.06 5.40 -5.93
N GLU A 224 32.02 4.55 -5.55
CA GLU A 224 31.87 3.10 -5.61
C GLU A 224 30.82 2.60 -4.62
N GLU A 225 30.85 3.05 -3.37
CA GLU A 225 29.84 2.71 -2.36
C GLU A 225 28.43 3.16 -2.77
N SER A 226 28.31 4.36 -3.36
CA SER A 226 27.03 4.88 -3.86
C SER A 226 26.48 4.06 -5.04
N ALA A 227 27.36 3.63 -5.95
CA ALA A 227 27.01 2.77 -7.07
C ALA A 227 26.58 1.37 -6.61
N GLU A 228 27.31 0.76 -5.67
CA GLU A 228 26.97 -0.53 -5.08
C GLU A 228 25.63 -0.48 -4.33
N LYS A 229 25.40 0.58 -3.55
CA LYS A 229 24.11 0.82 -2.89
C LYS A 229 22.97 0.94 -3.91
N SER A 230 23.19 1.67 -5.00
CA SER A 230 22.20 1.81 -6.08
C SER A 230 21.90 0.48 -6.77
N ILE A 231 22.90 -0.37 -6.97
CA ILE A 231 22.71 -1.73 -7.51
C ILE A 231 21.90 -2.59 -6.53
N TYR A 232 22.25 -2.54 -5.24
CA TYR A 232 21.55 -3.28 -4.19
C TYR A 232 20.07 -2.86 -4.11
N ASP A 233 19.80 -1.56 -4.14
CA ASP A 233 18.44 -1.03 -4.11
C ASP A 233 17.62 -1.42 -5.35
N ASN A 234 18.24 -1.46 -6.53
CA ASN A 234 17.58 -1.95 -7.74
C ASN A 234 17.29 -3.46 -7.68
N LYS A 235 18.22 -4.28 -7.16
CA LYS A 235 17.98 -5.72 -6.94
C LYS A 235 16.83 -5.96 -5.96
N ARG A 236 16.75 -5.20 -4.87
CA ARG A 236 15.61 -5.26 -3.93
C ARG A 236 14.30 -4.89 -4.62
N MET A 237 14.31 -3.89 -5.50
CA MET A 237 13.12 -3.53 -6.29
C MET A 237 12.73 -4.61 -7.29
N MET A 238 13.70 -5.25 -7.96
CA MET A 238 13.44 -6.38 -8.85
C MET A 238 12.70 -7.50 -8.11
N PHE A 239 13.21 -7.91 -6.94
CA PHE A 239 12.54 -8.91 -6.10
C PHE A 239 11.12 -8.46 -5.73
N ARG A 240 10.96 -7.21 -5.32
CA ARG A 240 9.65 -6.63 -5.04
C ARG A 240 8.70 -6.71 -6.25
N TYR A 241 9.17 -6.41 -7.46
CA TYR A 241 8.37 -6.49 -8.69
C TYR A 241 7.90 -7.92 -8.96
N VAL A 242 8.74 -8.93 -8.75
CA VAL A 242 8.37 -10.35 -8.86
C VAL A 242 7.25 -10.70 -7.87
N LEU A 243 7.39 -10.31 -6.60
CA LEU A 243 6.35 -10.53 -5.59
C LEU A 243 5.02 -9.86 -5.98
N THR A 244 5.08 -8.60 -6.43
CA THR A 244 3.87 -7.88 -6.84
C THR A 244 3.25 -8.42 -8.13
N PHE A 245 4.06 -8.93 -9.05
CA PHE A 245 3.58 -9.60 -10.26
C PHE A 245 2.76 -10.84 -9.90
N ALA A 246 3.28 -11.72 -9.04
CA ALA A 246 2.55 -12.89 -8.56
C ALA A 246 1.24 -12.50 -7.84
N GLN A 247 1.27 -11.45 -7.00
CA GLN A 247 0.05 -10.90 -6.38
C GLN A 247 -0.96 -10.44 -7.43
N MET A 248 -0.54 -9.68 -8.44
CA MET A 248 -1.45 -9.15 -9.45
C MET A 248 -2.04 -10.26 -10.32
N LEU A 249 -1.29 -11.33 -10.63
CA LEU A 249 -1.83 -12.50 -11.32
C LEU A 249 -2.97 -13.15 -10.52
N HIS A 250 -2.81 -13.23 -9.20
CA HIS A 250 -3.86 -13.74 -8.31
C HIS A 250 -5.08 -12.81 -8.24
N VAL A 251 -4.88 -11.53 -7.94
CA VAL A 251 -5.98 -10.57 -7.76
C VAL A 251 -6.72 -10.32 -9.09
N SER A 252 -6.04 -10.39 -10.23
CA SER A 252 -6.64 -10.30 -11.57
C SER A 252 -7.35 -11.59 -12.03
N GLN A 253 -7.31 -12.64 -11.20
CA GLN A 253 -7.83 -13.97 -11.47
C GLN A 253 -7.24 -14.64 -12.72
N VAL A 254 -6.01 -14.27 -13.08
CA VAL A 254 -5.27 -14.99 -14.13
C VAL A 254 -4.74 -16.32 -13.60
N LYS A 255 -4.28 -16.34 -12.34
CA LYS A 255 -3.83 -17.57 -11.66
C LYS A 255 -4.29 -17.56 -10.20
N GLN A 256 -5.10 -18.54 -9.81
CA GLN A 256 -5.50 -18.66 -8.40
C GLN A 256 -4.34 -19.19 -7.56
N MET A 257 -4.22 -18.65 -6.34
CA MET A 257 -3.19 -18.94 -5.34
C MET A 257 -3.86 -18.78 -3.99
N ASP A 258 -3.36 -19.42 -2.94
CA ASP A 258 -3.97 -19.24 -1.63
C ASP A 258 -3.69 -17.84 -1.06
N ASP A 259 -4.69 -17.28 -0.37
CA ASP A 259 -4.67 -15.90 0.10
C ASP A 259 -3.57 -15.61 1.12
N TRP A 260 -3.15 -16.62 1.89
CA TRP A 260 -2.03 -16.50 2.83
C TRP A 260 -0.69 -16.23 2.11
N TYR A 261 -0.36 -16.93 1.02
CA TYR A 261 0.83 -16.63 0.23
C TYR A 261 0.78 -15.22 -0.36
N VAL A 262 -0.37 -14.83 -0.91
CA VAL A 262 -0.56 -13.49 -1.51
C VAL A 262 -0.44 -12.39 -0.45
N GLY A 263 -0.99 -12.63 0.74
CA GLY A 263 -0.85 -11.75 1.90
C GLY A 263 0.60 -11.60 2.34
N LEU A 264 1.33 -12.70 2.52
CA LEU A 264 2.73 -12.67 2.95
C LEU A 264 3.62 -11.96 1.92
N MET A 265 3.50 -12.31 0.63
CA MET A 265 4.21 -11.59 -0.43
C MET A 265 3.88 -10.10 -0.39
N GLY A 266 2.62 -9.76 -0.10
CA GLY A 266 2.13 -8.39 -0.01
C GLY A 266 2.75 -7.60 1.13
N VAL A 267 2.89 -8.23 2.30
CA VAL A 267 3.59 -7.65 3.45
C VAL A 267 5.05 -7.39 3.10
N VAL A 268 5.77 -8.40 2.57
CA VAL A 268 7.19 -8.28 2.21
C VAL A 268 7.42 -7.22 1.14
N SER A 269 6.62 -7.21 0.07
CA SER A 269 6.78 -6.23 -1.01
C SER A 269 6.47 -4.80 -0.53
N SER A 270 5.54 -4.65 0.39
CA SER A 270 5.19 -3.34 0.98
C SER A 270 6.24 -2.87 1.98
N TYR A 271 6.85 -3.78 2.73
CA TYR A 271 7.98 -3.46 3.61
C TYR A 271 9.17 -2.91 2.81
N ILE A 272 9.49 -3.51 1.65
CA ILE A 272 10.54 -3.00 0.76
C ILE A 272 10.23 -1.56 0.33
N ASP A 273 8.97 -1.26 -0.05
CA ASP A 273 8.53 0.10 -0.41
C ASP A 273 8.68 1.09 0.77
N VAL A 274 8.27 0.70 1.99
CA VAL A 274 8.39 1.55 3.19
C VAL A 274 9.85 1.81 3.54
N SER A 275 10.71 0.79 3.45
CA SER A 275 12.12 0.91 3.81
C SER A 275 12.91 1.89 2.94
N LYS A 276 12.39 2.29 1.78
CA LYS A 276 13.00 3.33 0.92
C LYS A 276 12.66 4.76 1.31
N GLN A 277 11.64 4.93 2.15
CA GLN A 277 11.22 6.26 2.60
C GLN A 277 12.06 6.77 3.78
N TRP A 278 12.94 5.91 4.30
CA TRP A 278 13.77 6.06 5.50
C TRP A 278 15.23 5.89 5.09
#